data_AF-A0A9D1QL92-F1
#
_entry.id   AF-A0A9D1QL92-F1
#
_cell.length_a   1.000
_cell.length_b   1.000
_cell.length_c   1.000
_cell.angle_alpha   90.00
_cell.angle_beta   90.00
_cell.angle_gamma   90.00
#
_symmetry.space_group_name_H-M   'P 1'
#
loop_
_entity.id
_entity.type
_entity.pdbx_description
1 polymer ?
#
loop_
_entity_poly.entity_id
_entity_poly.type
_entity_poly.pdbx_seq_one_letter_code
_entity_poly.pdbx_strand_id
1 'polypeptide(L)'
;MLPVSQTDAVNQATGVRLRKASVLTVYLDLQPVPFDRGFYSVDMTFFFEVELELFGPLQTGVTTVTGLCVFSKKVILFGSEGSVKMFASDKCPDMPDDGCLRNMPKATVQVAEPIALSARLCDQPFMGCDTGCRIPECICQRFGEEFACGPQQRSVLVTLGVFTIVQIVRNVQMLIPAYDFCMPEKECATNTDNPCDLFRRIEFPTDQFFPPDAGNCGCHE
;
A
#
# COMPACT_ATOMS: atom_id res chain seq x y z
N MET A 1 15.70 -3.05 -17.09
CA MET A 1 16.68 -4.14 -17.28
C MET A 1 16.10 -5.14 -18.24
N LEU A 2 16.90 -5.60 -19.21
CA LEU A 2 16.46 -6.61 -20.18
C LEU A 2 17.28 -7.89 -19.98
N PRO A 3 16.69 -9.06 -20.26
CA PRO A 3 17.41 -10.31 -20.32
C PRO A 3 18.56 -10.26 -21.35
N VAL A 4 19.67 -10.97 -21.09
CA VAL A 4 20.87 -10.91 -21.93
C VAL A 4 20.57 -11.25 -23.39
N SER A 5 19.73 -12.25 -23.65
CA SER A 5 19.34 -12.68 -25.00
C SER A 5 18.67 -11.59 -25.85
N GLN A 6 18.07 -10.58 -25.21
CA GLN A 6 17.27 -9.54 -25.88
C GLN A 6 18.08 -8.27 -26.19
N THR A 7 19.32 -8.20 -25.72
CA THR A 7 20.19 -7.02 -25.84
C THR A 7 20.48 -6.64 -27.29
N ASP A 8 20.75 -7.62 -28.16
CA ASP A 8 21.04 -7.39 -29.57
C ASP A 8 19.85 -6.79 -30.33
N ALA A 9 18.63 -7.24 -30.00
CA ALA A 9 17.40 -6.71 -30.58
C ALA A 9 17.22 -5.22 -30.23
N VAL A 10 17.54 -4.84 -28.99
CA VAL A 10 17.50 -3.43 -28.54
C VAL A 10 18.57 -2.61 -29.24
N ASN A 11 19.78 -3.16 -29.39
CA ASN A 11 20.88 -2.48 -30.05
C ASN A 11 20.56 -2.16 -31.52
N GLN A 12 19.85 -3.05 -32.21
CA GLN A 12 19.43 -2.86 -33.61
C GLN A 12 18.15 -2.04 -33.77
N ALA A 13 17.40 -1.77 -32.69
CA ALA A 13 16.14 -1.07 -32.77
C ALA A 13 16.30 0.40 -33.23
N THR A 14 15.34 0.85 -34.04
CA THR A 14 15.16 2.25 -34.47
C THR A 14 13.99 2.92 -33.75
N GLY A 15 13.05 2.13 -33.23
CA GLY A 15 11.93 2.61 -32.42
C GLY A 15 11.57 1.62 -31.32
N VAL A 16 10.86 2.13 -30.31
CA VAL A 16 10.31 1.34 -29.21
C VAL A 16 8.88 1.79 -28.92
N ARG A 17 8.00 0.83 -28.63
CA ARG A 17 6.65 1.08 -28.11
C ARG A 17 6.44 0.27 -26.85
N LEU A 18 5.91 0.94 -25.83
CA LEU A 18 5.47 0.30 -24.61
C LEU A 18 4.11 -0.37 -24.84
N ARG A 19 4.02 -1.68 -24.61
CA ARG A 19 2.78 -2.44 -24.83
C ARG A 19 1.98 -2.62 -23.55
N LYS A 20 2.64 -3.14 -22.51
CA LYS A 20 2.01 -3.47 -21.23
C LYS A 20 3.01 -3.34 -20.10
N ALA A 21 2.52 -3.02 -18.91
CA ALA A 21 3.26 -3.17 -17.66
C ALA A 21 2.40 -3.91 -16.63
N SER A 22 3.01 -4.79 -15.85
CA SER A 22 2.35 -5.54 -14.77
C SER A 22 3.20 -5.49 -13.50
N VAL A 23 2.57 -5.58 -12.33
CA VAL A 23 3.28 -5.71 -11.06
C VAL A 23 3.59 -7.19 -10.83
N LEU A 24 4.86 -7.54 -10.65
CA LEU A 24 5.26 -8.90 -10.32
C LEU A 24 5.13 -9.16 -8.83
N THR A 25 5.72 -8.27 -8.03
CA THR A 25 5.73 -8.35 -6.57
C THR A 25 6.20 -7.01 -5.99
N VAL A 26 5.89 -6.81 -4.71
CA VAL A 26 6.39 -5.70 -3.91
C VAL A 26 6.98 -6.28 -2.63
N TYR A 27 8.25 -6.00 -2.39
CA TYR A 27 8.88 -6.31 -1.12
C TYR A 27 8.70 -5.13 -0.17
N LEU A 28 8.32 -5.44 1.06
CA LEU A 28 8.08 -4.49 2.12
C LEU A 28 9.07 -4.76 3.25
N ASP A 29 9.77 -3.73 3.69
CA ASP A 29 10.53 -3.71 4.93
C ASP A 29 9.98 -2.61 5.83
N LEU A 30 9.70 -2.95 7.08
CA LEU A 30 9.10 -2.03 8.05
C LEU A 30 10.08 -1.84 9.20
N GLN A 31 10.42 -0.60 9.50
CA GLN A 31 11.36 -0.26 10.57
C GLN A 31 10.81 0.88 11.44
N PRO A 32 10.95 0.82 12.77
CA PRO A 32 10.63 1.97 13.63
C PRO A 32 11.57 3.14 13.32
N VAL A 33 11.05 4.36 13.31
CA VAL A 33 11.87 5.57 13.15
C VAL A 33 12.54 5.91 14.48
N PRO A 34 13.87 6.08 14.53
CA PRO A 34 14.55 6.48 15.76
C PRO A 34 14.01 7.83 16.28
N PHE A 35 13.82 7.94 17.59
CA PHE A 35 13.40 9.17 18.29
C PHE A 35 11.95 9.66 18.02
N ASP A 36 11.29 9.21 16.95
CA ASP A 36 9.88 9.50 16.66
C ASP A 36 8.96 8.34 17.04
N ARG A 37 8.49 8.35 18.29
CA ARG A 37 7.64 7.27 18.82
C ARG A 37 6.36 7.11 18.02
N GLY A 38 6.06 5.86 17.69
CA GLY A 38 4.87 5.51 16.92
C GLY A 38 4.97 5.76 15.42
N PHE A 39 6.08 6.31 14.90
CA PHE A 39 6.33 6.42 13.46
C PHE A 39 7.16 5.25 12.95
N TYR A 40 6.82 4.79 11.76
CA TYR A 40 7.47 3.66 11.09
C TYR A 40 7.81 4.03 9.65
N SER A 41 9.02 3.69 9.22
CA SER A 41 9.46 3.75 7.84
C SER A 41 9.03 2.46 7.13
N VAL A 42 8.33 2.60 6.01
CA VAL A 42 7.99 1.51 5.10
C VAL A 42 8.85 1.65 3.86
N ASP A 43 9.82 0.77 3.72
CA ASP A 43 10.67 0.61 2.55
C ASP A 43 10.01 -0.36 1.58
N MET A 44 9.64 0.14 0.40
CA MET A 44 8.93 -0.62 -0.62
C MET A 44 9.80 -0.76 -1.87
N THR A 45 9.99 -1.98 -2.36
CA THR A 45 10.67 -2.24 -3.64
C THR A 45 9.71 -2.95 -4.58
N PHE A 46 9.29 -2.24 -5.62
CA PHE A 46 8.36 -2.68 -6.64
C PHE A 46 9.14 -3.31 -7.80
N PHE A 47 8.66 -4.47 -8.24
CA PHE A 47 9.17 -5.17 -9.41
C PHE A 47 8.07 -5.21 -10.46
N PHE A 48 8.33 -4.60 -11.61
CA PHE A 48 7.39 -4.55 -12.73
C PHE A 48 7.95 -5.33 -13.91
N GLU A 49 7.10 -6.14 -14.54
CA GLU A 49 7.36 -6.72 -15.84
C GLU A 49 6.79 -5.78 -16.90
N VAL A 50 7.61 -5.48 -17.90
CA VAL A 50 7.31 -4.52 -18.93
C VAL A 50 7.49 -5.15 -20.29
N GLU A 51 6.42 -5.19 -21.07
CA GLU A 51 6.41 -5.70 -22.42
C GLU A 51 6.56 -4.55 -23.41
N LEU A 52 7.52 -4.69 -24.31
CA LEU A 52 7.94 -3.68 -25.29
C LEU A 52 7.89 -4.28 -26.68
N GLU A 53 7.62 -3.44 -27.67
CA GLU A 53 7.78 -3.75 -29.07
C GLU A 53 8.92 -2.91 -29.64
N LEU A 54 9.91 -3.59 -30.22
CA LEU A 54 11.04 -2.98 -30.90
C LEU A 54 10.79 -2.97 -32.41
N PHE A 55 11.10 -1.84 -33.04
CA PHE A 55 11.01 -1.65 -34.48
C PHE A 55 12.42 -1.60 -35.05
N GLY A 56 12.82 -2.59 -35.86
CA GLY A 56 14.12 -2.61 -36.50
C GLY A 56 14.19 -1.78 -37.80
N PRO A 57 15.38 -1.63 -38.39
CA PRO A 57 15.58 -0.95 -39.67
C PRO A 57 14.97 -1.76 -40.83
N LEU A 58 14.50 -1.06 -41.88
CA LEU A 58 13.72 -1.56 -43.03
C LEU A 58 13.70 -3.10 -43.23
N GLN A 59 12.50 -3.67 -43.28
CA GLN A 59 12.16 -5.10 -43.47
C GLN A 59 12.41 -6.04 -42.29
N THR A 60 13.06 -5.59 -41.21
CA THR A 60 13.01 -6.32 -39.93
C THR A 60 11.67 -6.01 -39.26
N GLY A 61 10.88 -7.05 -39.00
CA GLY A 61 9.54 -6.91 -38.41
C GLY A 61 9.56 -6.35 -36.99
N VAL A 62 8.40 -6.35 -36.34
CA VAL A 62 8.29 -5.97 -34.92
C VAL A 62 8.74 -7.13 -34.04
N THR A 63 9.67 -6.87 -33.12
CA THR A 63 10.12 -7.87 -32.12
C THR A 63 9.60 -7.48 -30.75
N THR A 64 8.87 -8.38 -30.11
CA THR A 64 8.43 -8.19 -28.72
C THR A 64 9.54 -8.61 -27.77
N VAL A 65 9.84 -7.77 -26.79
CA VAL A 65 10.82 -8.02 -25.72
C VAL A 65 10.19 -7.72 -24.37
N THR A 66 10.66 -8.41 -23.34
CA THR A 66 10.11 -8.28 -21.98
C THR A 66 11.24 -7.94 -21.02
N GLY A 67 11.08 -6.84 -20.30
CA GLY A 67 12.06 -6.34 -19.34
C GLY A 67 11.52 -6.23 -17.92
N LEU A 68 12.46 -6.11 -16.99
CA LEU A 68 12.20 -5.84 -15.59
C LEU A 68 12.46 -4.35 -15.29
N CYS A 69 11.51 -3.69 -14.62
CA CYS A 69 11.69 -2.38 -14.03
C CYS A 69 11.61 -2.49 -12.51
N VAL A 70 12.57 -1.89 -11.81
CA VAL A 70 12.63 -1.88 -10.35
C VAL A 70 12.50 -0.45 -9.88
N PHE A 71 11.63 -0.21 -8.90
CA PHE A 71 11.42 1.10 -8.31
C PHE A 71 11.33 0.96 -6.80
N SER A 72 12.09 1.77 -6.07
CA SER A 72 12.05 1.81 -4.60
C SER A 72 11.40 3.10 -4.11
N LYS A 73 10.52 2.99 -3.12
CA LYS A 73 9.85 4.11 -2.47
C LYS A 73 9.87 3.92 -0.96
N LYS A 74 10.27 4.94 -0.23
CA LYS A 74 10.21 5.01 1.23
C LYS A 74 9.09 5.96 1.65
N VAL A 75 8.28 5.56 2.61
CA VAL A 75 7.30 6.45 3.28
C VAL A 75 7.39 6.31 4.78
N ILE A 76 7.03 7.36 5.51
CA ILE A 76 6.93 7.34 6.97
C ILE A 76 5.47 7.49 7.34
N LEU A 77 4.95 6.58 8.16
CA LEU A 77 3.56 6.55 8.59
C LEU A 77 3.49 6.42 10.11
N PHE A 78 2.49 7.05 10.71
CA PHE A 78 2.19 6.89 12.13
C PHE A 78 1.35 5.65 12.36
N GLY A 79 1.88 4.71 13.14
CA GLY A 79 1.31 3.39 13.42
C GLY A 79 0.91 3.19 14.87
N SER A 80 0.79 4.28 15.63
CA SER A 80 0.57 4.35 17.09
C SER A 80 1.74 3.89 17.96
N GLU A 81 1.70 4.32 19.21
CA GLU A 81 2.69 3.98 20.24
C GLU A 81 2.40 2.63 20.89
N GLY A 82 3.42 1.79 20.95
CA GLY A 82 3.34 0.46 21.52
C GLY A 82 3.92 0.37 22.91
N SER A 83 3.15 0.72 23.94
CA SER A 83 3.66 0.74 25.32
C SER A 83 3.53 -0.59 26.07
N VAL A 84 2.97 -1.62 25.42
CA VAL A 84 2.69 -2.94 26.01
C VAL A 84 3.41 -4.04 25.24
N LYS A 85 3.64 -5.20 25.86
CA LYS A 85 4.12 -6.42 25.18
C LYS A 85 2.92 -7.29 24.83
N MET A 86 2.81 -7.73 23.58
CA MET A 86 1.73 -8.63 23.12
C MET A 86 2.25 -10.05 22.99
N PHE A 87 1.51 -10.98 23.59
CA PHE A 87 1.71 -12.42 23.47
C PHE A 87 0.48 -13.00 22.78
N ALA A 88 0.67 -13.74 21.70
CA ALA A 88 -0.40 -14.31 20.90
C ALA A 88 -0.12 -15.81 20.66
N SER A 89 -1.17 -16.63 20.71
CA SER A 89 -1.06 -18.10 20.60
C SER A 89 -0.83 -18.60 19.16
N ASP A 90 -0.98 -17.72 18.17
CA ASP A 90 -0.78 -17.98 16.74
C ASP A 90 0.66 -17.74 16.27
N LYS A 91 1.53 -17.20 17.13
CA LYS A 91 2.94 -16.93 16.80
C LYS A 91 3.83 -18.09 17.24
N CYS A 92 4.59 -18.66 16.29
CA CYS A 92 5.51 -19.75 16.55
C CYS A 92 6.59 -19.35 17.58
N PRO A 93 6.87 -20.20 18.59
CA PRO A 93 7.84 -19.90 19.65
C PRO A 93 9.31 -19.96 19.20
N ASP A 94 9.61 -20.50 18.01
CA ASP A 94 10.99 -20.78 17.56
C ASP A 94 11.73 -19.59 16.92
N MET A 95 11.13 -18.39 16.88
CA MET A 95 11.79 -17.19 16.37
C MET A 95 12.53 -16.45 17.50
N PRO A 96 13.81 -16.07 17.31
CA PRO A 96 14.59 -15.39 18.34
C PRO A 96 13.87 -14.12 18.82
N ASP A 97 13.71 -14.03 20.14
CA ASP A 97 12.87 -13.08 20.84
C ASP A 97 13.49 -11.68 20.86
N ASP A 98 13.41 -10.94 19.75
CA ASP A 98 13.54 -9.50 19.82
C ASP A 98 12.19 -8.91 20.23
N GLY A 99 12.04 -8.64 21.54
CA GLY A 99 10.79 -8.16 22.15
C GLY A 99 10.23 -6.87 21.53
N CYS A 100 11.01 -6.17 20.70
CA CYS A 100 10.61 -5.02 19.89
C CYS A 100 9.79 -5.40 18.65
N LEU A 101 10.04 -6.55 18.01
CA LEU A 101 9.36 -6.99 16.77
C LEU A 101 7.94 -7.52 17.02
N ARG A 102 7.64 -7.99 18.24
CA ARG A 102 6.35 -8.62 18.54
C ARG A 102 5.15 -7.69 18.39
N ASN A 103 5.39 -6.38 18.42
CA ASN A 103 4.36 -5.36 18.48
C ASN A 103 4.48 -4.26 17.42
N MET A 104 5.13 -4.57 16.29
CA MET A 104 5.12 -3.70 15.13
C MET A 104 3.73 -3.69 14.47
N PRO A 105 3.30 -2.56 13.87
CA PRO A 105 2.10 -2.57 13.03
C PRO A 105 2.34 -3.45 11.81
N LYS A 106 1.25 -3.98 11.25
CA LYS A 106 1.28 -4.69 9.97
C LYS A 106 1.25 -3.67 8.84
N ALA A 107 2.25 -3.71 7.96
CA ALA A 107 2.24 -2.93 6.72
C ALA A 107 1.55 -3.70 5.60
N THR A 108 0.72 -3.00 4.84
CA THR A 108 0.10 -3.50 3.61
C THR A 108 0.24 -2.46 2.51
N VAL A 109 0.47 -2.92 1.29
CA VAL A 109 0.52 -2.09 0.09
C VAL A 109 -0.43 -2.66 -0.93
N GLN A 110 -1.35 -1.82 -1.41
CA GLN A 110 -2.23 -2.12 -2.52
C GLN A 110 -1.70 -1.39 -3.75
N VAL A 111 -1.57 -2.10 -4.87
CA VAL A 111 -1.05 -1.57 -6.12
C VAL A 111 -2.04 -1.86 -7.23
N ALA A 112 -2.44 -0.83 -7.96
CA ALA A 112 -3.25 -1.01 -9.18
C ALA A 112 -2.36 -1.46 -10.35
N GLU A 113 -2.96 -1.96 -11.43
CA GLU A 113 -2.19 -2.22 -12.66
C GLU A 113 -1.51 -0.94 -13.16
N PRO A 114 -0.19 -0.96 -13.44
CA PRO A 114 0.53 0.22 -13.89
C PRO A 114 0.07 0.69 -15.27
N ILE A 115 0.05 2.00 -15.45
CA ILE A 115 -0.29 2.62 -16.73
C ILE A 115 1.00 2.81 -17.54
N ALA A 116 1.02 2.25 -18.75
CA ALA A 116 2.09 2.47 -19.72
C ALA A 116 2.01 3.91 -20.28
N LEU A 117 2.97 4.78 -19.93
CA LEU A 117 2.94 6.19 -20.35
C LEU A 117 3.86 6.48 -21.53
N SER A 118 5.13 6.05 -21.48
CA SER A 118 6.05 6.24 -22.61
C SER A 118 7.23 5.27 -22.57
N ALA A 119 7.84 5.01 -23.72
CA ALA A 119 9.13 4.32 -23.85
C ALA A 119 10.03 5.06 -24.84
N ARG A 120 11.34 5.08 -24.58
CA ARG A 120 12.34 5.74 -25.43
C ARG A 120 13.62 4.90 -25.49
N LEU A 121 14.23 4.86 -26.66
CA LEU A 121 15.57 4.30 -26.86
C LEU A 121 16.61 5.35 -26.47
N CYS A 122 17.66 4.92 -25.79
CA CYS A 122 18.76 5.77 -25.37
C CYS A 122 20.10 5.13 -25.76
N ASP A 123 20.93 5.89 -26.46
CA ASP A 123 22.26 5.48 -26.93
C ASP A 123 23.38 5.71 -25.89
N GLN A 124 23.03 6.25 -24.71
CA GLN A 124 23.99 6.42 -23.64
C GLN A 124 24.12 5.13 -22.84
N PRO A 125 25.35 4.77 -22.41
CA PRO A 125 25.54 3.67 -21.51
C PRO A 125 24.76 3.95 -20.24
N PHE A 126 23.70 3.17 -20.07
CA PHE A 126 23.06 3.06 -18.77
C PHE A 126 24.11 2.35 -17.91
N MET A 127 24.85 3.14 -17.13
CA MET A 127 25.39 2.65 -15.87
C MET A 127 24.18 2.02 -15.20
N GLY A 128 24.23 0.72 -14.93
CA GLY A 128 23.10 -0.03 -14.38
C GLY A 128 22.50 0.67 -13.15
N CYS A 129 21.49 0.09 -12.54
CA CYS A 129 21.08 0.52 -11.19
C CYS A 129 22.33 0.75 -10.31
N ASP A 130 22.70 2.02 -10.06
CA ASP A 130 23.90 2.44 -9.30
C ASP A 130 23.91 1.81 -7.89
N THR A 131 22.75 1.29 -7.49
CA THR A 131 22.47 0.68 -6.21
C THR A 131 22.24 -0.82 -6.36
N GLY A 132 23.28 -1.59 -6.70
CA GLY A 132 23.39 -3.04 -6.39
C GLY A 132 22.08 -3.83 -6.37
N CYS A 133 21.23 -3.66 -7.38
CA CYS A 133 19.87 -4.17 -7.41
C CYS A 133 19.93 -5.71 -7.43
N ARG A 134 19.97 -6.35 -6.27
CA ARG A 134 19.88 -7.82 -6.16
C ARG A 134 18.46 -8.22 -6.50
N ILE A 135 18.27 -8.62 -7.75
CA ILE A 135 16.99 -9.17 -8.20
C ILE A 135 16.81 -10.53 -7.50
N PRO A 136 15.70 -10.73 -6.76
CA PRO A 136 15.41 -12.01 -6.14
C PRO A 136 15.38 -13.16 -7.16
N GLU A 137 15.90 -14.33 -6.77
CA GLU A 137 16.04 -15.48 -7.67
C GLU A 137 14.70 -15.92 -8.27
N CYS A 138 13.61 -15.85 -7.50
CA CYS A 138 12.26 -16.17 -7.99
C CYS A 138 11.80 -15.26 -9.14
N ILE A 139 12.30 -14.03 -9.21
CA ILE A 139 12.03 -13.12 -10.32
C ILE A 139 12.90 -13.51 -11.52
N CYS A 140 14.20 -13.76 -11.31
CA CYS A 140 15.09 -14.23 -12.39
C CYS A 140 14.57 -15.52 -13.05
N GLN A 141 14.14 -16.50 -12.25
CA GLN A 141 13.57 -17.76 -12.75
C GLN A 141 12.34 -17.54 -13.64
N ARG A 142 11.54 -16.49 -13.40
CA ARG A 142 10.38 -16.17 -14.24
C ARG A 142 10.77 -15.72 -15.66
N PHE A 143 11.91 -15.04 -15.79
CA PHE A 143 12.44 -14.62 -17.09
C PHE A 143 13.29 -15.72 -17.75
N GLY A 144 13.69 -16.74 -16.98
CA GLY A 144 14.40 -17.92 -17.48
C GLY A 144 15.89 -17.70 -17.79
N GLU A 145 16.40 -16.50 -17.54
CA GLU A 145 17.79 -16.13 -17.79
C GLU A 145 18.23 -14.95 -16.90
N GLU A 146 19.52 -14.65 -16.92
CA GLU A 146 20.08 -13.52 -16.17
C GLU A 146 19.82 -12.19 -16.91
N PHE A 147 19.71 -11.11 -16.14
CA PHE A 147 19.57 -9.77 -16.70
C PHE A 147 20.93 -9.19 -17.09
N ALA A 148 20.95 -8.40 -18.15
CA ALA A 148 22.16 -7.74 -18.61
C ALA A 148 22.62 -6.67 -17.60
N CYS A 149 23.49 -7.06 -16.66
CA CYS A 149 24.07 -6.19 -15.64
C CYS A 149 25.45 -5.68 -16.10
N GLY A 150 25.48 -4.51 -16.76
CA GLY A 150 26.72 -3.89 -17.25
C GLY A 150 26.43 -2.71 -18.17
N PRO A 151 27.47 -1.97 -18.61
CA PRO A 151 27.31 -0.87 -19.55
C PRO A 151 26.79 -1.41 -20.88
N GLN A 152 25.56 -1.06 -21.22
CA GLN A 152 24.94 -1.41 -22.49
C GLN A 152 25.16 -0.33 -23.54
N GLN A 153 25.31 -0.71 -24.81
CA GLN A 153 25.41 0.27 -25.90
C GLN A 153 24.11 1.07 -26.05
N ARG A 154 22.96 0.39 -25.93
CA ARG A 154 21.64 1.02 -25.93
C ARG A 154 20.80 0.52 -24.76
N SER A 155 19.95 1.39 -24.24
CA SER A 155 19.00 1.09 -23.18
C SER A 155 17.60 1.59 -23.54
N VAL A 156 16.58 0.97 -22.94
CA VAL A 156 15.20 1.43 -23.04
C VAL A 156 14.81 2.07 -21.72
N LEU A 157 14.42 3.34 -21.77
CA LEU A 157 13.80 4.04 -20.66
C LEU A 157 12.28 3.98 -20.81
N VAL A 158 11.60 3.63 -19.72
CA VAL A 158 10.14 3.57 -19.68
C VAL A 158 9.60 4.47 -18.60
N THR A 159 8.43 5.06 -18.85
CA THR A 159 7.67 5.83 -17.86
C THR A 159 6.39 5.07 -17.56
N LEU A 160 6.22 4.71 -16.29
CA LEU A 160 5.04 4.01 -15.79
C LEU A 160 4.29 4.92 -14.81
N GLY A 161 2.97 5.03 -14.97
CA GLY A 161 2.08 5.63 -13.99
C GLY A 161 1.67 4.58 -12.96
N VAL A 162 2.00 4.80 -11.69
CA VAL A 162 1.74 3.81 -10.62
C VAL A 162 0.84 4.43 -9.55
N PHE A 163 -0.28 3.75 -9.25
CA PHE A 163 -1.16 4.10 -8.14
C PHE A 163 -0.98 3.10 -7.00
N THR A 164 -0.68 3.62 -5.80
CA THR A 164 -0.38 2.81 -4.61
C THR A 164 -1.10 3.36 -3.39
N ILE A 165 -1.65 2.47 -2.56
CA ILE A 165 -2.16 2.80 -1.23
C ILE A 165 -1.30 2.03 -0.22
N VAL A 166 -0.64 2.77 0.67
CA VAL A 166 0.20 2.21 1.73
C VAL A 166 -0.51 2.41 3.05
N GLN A 167 -0.70 1.33 3.80
CA GLN A 167 -1.38 1.35 5.08
C GLN A 167 -0.55 0.59 6.11
N ILE A 168 -0.52 1.11 7.33
CA ILE A 168 -0.04 0.37 8.50
C ILE A 168 -1.18 0.23 9.50
N VAL A 169 -1.35 -0.97 10.05
CA VAL A 169 -2.44 -1.29 10.99
C VAL A 169 -1.86 -1.92 12.23
N ARG A 170 -2.27 -1.41 13.40
CA ARG A 170 -1.93 -1.98 14.69
C ARG A 170 -3.21 -2.29 15.45
N ASN A 171 -3.24 -3.44 16.11
CA ASN A 171 -4.30 -3.72 17.08
C ASN A 171 -4.06 -2.86 18.33
N VAL A 172 -5.09 -2.10 18.73
CA VAL A 172 -5.10 -1.27 19.94
C VAL A 172 -6.27 -1.67 20.82
N GLN A 173 -6.13 -1.50 22.13
CA GLN A 173 -7.23 -1.67 23.06
C GLN A 173 -8.04 -0.37 23.07
N MET A 174 -9.33 -0.45 22.74
CA MET A 174 -10.25 0.67 22.80
C MET A 174 -11.20 0.47 23.99
N LEU A 175 -11.31 1.48 24.85
CA LEU A 175 -12.34 1.51 25.89
C LEU A 175 -13.65 1.99 25.26
N ILE A 176 -14.65 1.13 25.21
CA ILE A 176 -15.99 1.46 24.72
C ILE A 176 -16.87 1.73 25.94
N PRO A 177 -17.39 2.96 26.13
CA PRO A 177 -18.33 3.23 27.20
C PRO A 177 -19.65 2.52 26.89
N ALA A 178 -20.03 1.57 27.75
CA ALA A 178 -21.39 1.02 27.76
C ALA A 178 -22.26 1.95 28.60
N TYR A 179 -23.08 2.77 27.95
CA TYR A 179 -24.18 3.44 28.63
C TYR A 179 -25.34 2.44 28.73
N ASP A 180 -25.90 2.30 29.92
CA ASP A 180 -27.13 1.54 30.08
C ASP A 180 -28.23 2.24 29.29
N PHE A 181 -28.78 1.55 28.29
CA PHE A 181 -30.02 1.98 27.67
C PHE A 181 -31.09 2.00 28.76
N CYS A 182 -31.38 3.18 29.31
CA CYS A 182 -32.54 3.33 30.19
C CYS A 182 -33.79 2.98 29.38
N MET A 183 -34.36 1.80 29.64
CA MET A 183 -35.74 1.52 29.27
C MET A 183 -36.61 2.59 29.93
N PRO A 184 -37.30 3.45 29.18
CA PRO A 184 -38.12 4.50 29.80
C PRO A 184 -39.27 3.87 30.58
N GLU A 185 -39.26 4.01 31.90
CA GLU A 185 -40.28 3.50 32.84
C GLU A 185 -41.59 4.30 32.82
N LYS A 186 -41.85 5.13 31.80
CA LYS A 186 -43.08 5.92 31.76
C LYS A 186 -44.28 5.02 31.45
N GLU A 187 -44.93 4.53 32.49
CA GLU A 187 -46.30 4.02 32.41
C GLU A 187 -47.24 5.17 32.01
N CYS A 188 -47.94 5.00 30.87
CA CYS A 188 -48.87 5.98 30.35
C CYS A 188 -50.11 6.10 31.25
N ALA A 189 -50.30 7.25 31.90
CA ALA A 189 -51.58 7.60 32.51
C ALA A 189 -52.56 8.10 31.42
N THR A 190 -53.38 7.20 30.89
CA THR A 190 -54.50 7.52 29.97
C THR A 190 -55.61 8.26 30.73
N ASN A 191 -55.86 9.53 30.39
CA ASN A 191 -57.05 10.25 30.83
C ASN A 191 -57.63 11.21 29.76
N THR A 192 -57.54 10.90 28.46
CA THR A 192 -58.29 11.63 27.42
C THR A 192 -58.64 10.77 26.20
N ASP A 193 -59.91 10.78 25.80
CA ASP A 193 -60.59 9.86 24.86
C ASP A 193 -60.32 10.05 23.36
N ASN A 194 -59.27 10.77 22.94
CA ASN A 194 -58.94 10.81 21.51
C ASN A 194 -57.41 10.78 21.24
N PRO A 195 -56.88 9.65 20.73
CA PRO A 195 -55.43 9.43 20.61
C PRO A 195 -54.78 10.37 19.59
N CYS A 196 -55.49 10.78 18.54
CA CYS A 196 -54.93 11.62 17.48
C CYS A 196 -54.58 13.05 17.95
N ASP A 197 -55.34 13.60 18.89
CA ASP A 197 -55.09 14.96 19.41
C ASP A 197 -53.99 14.97 20.49
N LEU A 198 -53.79 13.85 21.20
CA LEU A 198 -52.65 13.66 22.08
C LEU A 198 -51.35 13.62 21.27
N PHE A 199 -51.28 12.78 20.22
CA PHE A 199 -50.09 12.66 19.36
C PHE A 199 -49.75 13.96 18.61
N ARG A 200 -50.73 14.83 18.32
CA ARG A 200 -50.47 16.14 17.71
C ARG A 200 -49.91 17.18 18.66
N ARG A 201 -50.11 17.02 19.98
CA ARG A 201 -49.64 17.97 21.01
C ARG A 201 -48.28 17.59 21.61
N ILE A 202 -47.83 16.37 21.39
CA ILE A 202 -46.50 15.93 21.81
C ILE A 202 -45.51 16.38 20.74
N GLU A 203 -44.70 17.40 21.03
CA GLU A 203 -43.57 17.74 20.17
C GLU A 203 -42.54 16.61 20.20
N PHE A 204 -42.10 16.19 19.01
CA PHE A 204 -41.13 15.11 18.89
C PHE A 204 -39.79 15.59 19.47
N PRO A 205 -39.22 14.92 20.49
CA PRO A 205 -38.11 15.48 21.25
C PRO A 205 -36.81 15.19 20.52
N THR A 206 -36.58 15.91 19.43
CA THR A 206 -35.39 15.77 18.57
C THR A 206 -34.09 15.88 19.37
N ASP A 207 -34.07 16.72 20.41
CA ASP A 207 -32.88 17.01 21.22
C ASP A 207 -32.44 15.84 22.11
N GLN A 208 -33.32 14.85 22.35
CA GLN A 208 -32.97 13.65 23.12
C GLN A 208 -32.38 12.52 22.26
N PHE A 209 -32.43 12.66 20.94
CA PHE A 209 -31.83 11.71 20.00
C PHE A 209 -30.46 12.18 19.48
N PHE A 210 -30.01 13.36 19.92
CA PHE A 210 -28.63 13.81 19.73
C PHE A 210 -27.84 13.63 21.04
N PRO A 211 -26.57 13.19 20.98
CA PRO A 211 -25.72 13.13 22.17
C PRO A 211 -25.58 14.53 22.79
N PRO A 212 -25.64 14.68 24.12
CA PRO A 212 -25.45 15.99 24.74
C PRO A 212 -24.04 16.52 24.45
N ASP A 213 -23.93 17.83 24.17
CA ASP A 213 -22.64 18.50 24.02
C ASP A 213 -21.79 18.25 25.28
N ALA A 214 -20.56 17.76 25.08
CA ALA A 214 -19.62 17.31 26.11
C ALA A 214 -19.03 18.48 26.95
N GLY A 215 -19.88 19.37 27.45
CA GLY A 215 -19.46 20.71 27.90
C GLY A 215 -20.06 21.22 29.19
N ASN A 216 -20.75 20.43 30.02
CA ASN A 216 -21.11 20.91 31.36
C ASN A 216 -21.21 19.81 32.42
N CYS A 217 -20.06 19.28 32.83
CA CYS A 217 -19.92 18.71 34.17
C CYS A 217 -19.82 19.88 35.16
N GLY A 218 -20.97 20.36 35.62
CA GLY A 218 -21.08 21.36 36.67
C GLY A 218 -21.40 20.67 38.00
N CYS A 219 -20.38 20.40 38.81
CA CYS A 219 -20.55 20.27 40.25
C CYS A 219 -21.20 21.57 40.76
N HIS A 220 -22.26 21.49 41.56
CA HIS A 220 -22.45 22.29 42.77
C HIS A 220 -23.74 21.86 43.50
N GLU A 221 -23.52 21.40 44.74
CA GLU A 221 -24.39 21.29 45.94
C GLU A 221 -25.83 20.81 45.85
#